data_AF-A0A3Q9IE05-F1
#
_entry.id   AF-A0A3Q9IE05-F1
#
_cell.length_a   1.000
_cell.length_b   1.000
_cell.length_c   1.000
_cell.angle_alpha   90.00
_cell.angle_beta   90.00
_cell.angle_gamma   90.00
#
_symmetry.space_group_name_H-M   'P 1'
#
loop_
_entity.id
_entity.type
_entity.pdbx_description
1 polymer ?
#
loop_
_entity_poly.entity_id
_entity_poly.type
_entity_poly.pdbx_seq_one_letter_code
_entity_poly.pdbx_strand_id
1 'polypeptide(L)'
;MGGIWMDNHDLADSLAEVVGFKAGLALSRTRIGAMLKDYDVKLAERLVWPEARLMRVESTTYQEAATYLLYKVGYVATPTVLPPVAGSIIDTRAIRSAGSSPARSARCWWNGWTRLCPGRRPPAAWTRPRS
;
A
#
# COMPACT_ATOMS: atom_id res chain seq x y z
N MET A 1 -18.12 13.25 -12.52
CA MET A 1 -16.91 12.61 -11.95
C MET A 1 -15.70 13.31 -12.54
N GLY A 2 -14.67 13.54 -11.73
CA GLY A 2 -13.51 14.37 -12.10
C GLY A 2 -12.38 13.55 -12.72
N GLY A 3 -11.73 14.11 -13.74
CA GLY A 3 -10.48 13.61 -14.28
C GLY A 3 -9.30 14.35 -13.67
N ILE A 4 -8.22 13.64 -13.36
CA ILE A 4 -6.96 14.20 -12.90
C ILE A 4 -6.00 14.19 -14.07
N TRP A 5 -5.35 15.32 -14.32
CA TRP A 5 -4.26 15.42 -15.29
C TRP A 5 -2.95 15.20 -14.55
N MET A 6 -2.19 14.20 -14.97
CA MET A 6 -0.89 13.88 -14.38
C MET A 6 0.03 13.28 -15.43
N ASP A 7 1.32 13.46 -15.21
CA ASP A 7 2.33 12.76 -15.99
C ASP A 7 2.26 11.25 -15.70
N ASN A 8 2.67 10.42 -16.66
CA ASN A 8 2.73 8.98 -16.46
C ASN A 8 3.73 8.57 -15.37
N HIS A 9 4.81 9.33 -15.18
CA HIS A 9 5.77 9.08 -14.09
C HIS A 9 5.16 9.48 -12.75
N ASP A 10 4.53 10.65 -12.67
CA ASP A 10 3.81 11.10 -11.45
C ASP A 10 2.69 10.12 -11.04
N LEU A 11 1.96 9.59 -12.02
CA LEU A 11 0.93 8.58 -11.78
C LEU A 11 1.54 7.29 -11.21
N ALA A 12 2.66 6.83 -11.76
CA ALA A 12 3.35 5.64 -11.27
C ALA A 12 3.86 5.83 -9.84
N ASP A 13 4.44 6.99 -9.55
CA ASP A 13 4.99 7.32 -8.24
C ASP A 13 3.87 7.49 -7.21
N SER A 14 2.76 8.13 -7.58
CA SER A 14 1.57 8.23 -6.73
C SER A 14 0.99 6.85 -6.39
N LEU A 15 0.90 5.94 -7.37
CA LEU A 15 0.46 4.57 -7.12
C LEU A 15 1.46 3.81 -6.23
N ALA A 16 2.76 4.00 -6.47
CA ALA A 16 3.83 3.41 -5.65
C ALA A 16 3.73 3.87 -4.20
N GLU A 17 3.48 5.16 -3.97
CA GLU A 17 3.34 5.75 -2.65
C GLU A 17 2.10 5.21 -1.93
N VAL A 18 0.93 5.21 -2.57
CA VAL A 18 -0.32 4.75 -1.94
C VAL A 18 -0.25 3.25 -1.60
N VAL A 19 0.22 2.43 -2.53
CA VAL A 19 0.34 0.98 -2.33
C VAL A 19 1.46 0.69 -1.35
N GLY A 20 2.59 1.39 -1.46
CA GLY A 20 3.76 1.20 -0.61
C GLY A 20 3.50 1.60 0.84
N PHE A 21 2.82 2.72 1.06
CA PHE A 21 2.40 3.17 2.39
C PHE A 21 1.45 2.17 3.06
N LYS A 22 0.48 1.63 2.31
CA LYS A 22 -0.49 0.67 2.86
C LYS A 22 0.11 -0.72 3.08
N ALA A 23 0.87 -1.24 2.12
CA ALA A 23 1.40 -2.60 2.16
C ALA A 23 2.80 -2.72 2.79
N GLY A 24 3.47 -1.59 3.08
CA GLY A 24 4.85 -1.58 3.58
C GLY A 24 5.87 -2.01 2.53
N LEU A 25 5.64 -1.67 1.26
CA LEU A 25 6.45 -2.11 0.12
C LEU A 25 7.08 -0.93 -0.63
N ALA A 26 8.29 -1.13 -1.17
CA ALA A 26 8.86 -0.24 -2.18
C ALA A 26 8.65 -0.88 -3.55
N LEU A 27 7.77 -0.29 -4.36
CA LEU A 27 7.46 -0.78 -5.71
C LEU A 27 8.10 0.11 -6.76
N SER A 28 8.86 -0.48 -7.68
CA SER A 28 9.34 0.23 -8.85
C SER A 28 8.23 0.39 -9.89
N ARG A 29 8.33 1.44 -10.73
CA ARG A 29 7.44 1.65 -11.88
C ARG A 29 7.33 0.43 -12.80
N THR A 30 8.43 -0.26 -13.07
CA THR A 30 8.43 -1.49 -13.87
C THR A 30 7.64 -2.61 -13.21
N ARG A 31 7.71 -2.73 -11.88
CA ARG A 31 6.96 -3.71 -11.11
C ARG A 31 5.46 -3.38 -11.08
N ILE A 32 5.12 -2.11 -10.92
CA ILE A 32 3.73 -1.62 -10.99
C ILE A 32 3.14 -1.91 -12.36
N GLY A 33 3.85 -1.55 -13.44
CA GLY A 33 3.42 -1.84 -14.80
C GLY A 33 3.24 -3.34 -15.03
N ALA A 34 4.17 -4.18 -14.57
CA ALA A 34 4.05 -5.63 -14.70
C ALA A 34 2.82 -6.19 -13.96
N MET A 35 2.49 -5.66 -12.78
CA MET A 35 1.29 -6.07 -12.03
C MET A 35 0.01 -5.59 -12.71
N LEU A 36 -0.01 -4.38 -13.26
CA LEU A 36 -1.19 -3.79 -13.89
C LEU A 36 -1.52 -4.39 -15.26
N LYS A 37 -0.60 -5.09 -15.93
CA LYS A 37 -0.87 -5.77 -17.21
C LYS A 37 -2.07 -6.71 -17.14
N ASP A 38 -2.29 -7.33 -15.99
CA ASP A 38 -3.39 -8.27 -15.76
C ASP A 38 -4.74 -7.56 -15.56
N TYR A 39 -4.74 -6.25 -15.30
CA TYR A 39 -5.95 -5.42 -15.14
C TYR A 39 -6.23 -4.58 -16.39
N ASP A 40 -5.25 -3.80 -16.83
CA ASP A 40 -5.35 -2.98 -18.04
C ASP A 40 -3.97 -2.87 -18.70
N VAL A 41 -3.82 -3.59 -19.82
CA VAL A 41 -2.60 -3.62 -20.63
C VAL A 41 -2.22 -2.23 -21.14
N LYS A 42 -3.20 -1.42 -21.57
CA LYS A 42 -2.92 -0.08 -22.13
C LYS A 42 -2.45 0.87 -21.05
N LEU A 43 -3.07 0.82 -19.87
CA LEU A 43 -2.62 1.61 -18.73
C LEU A 43 -1.21 1.19 -18.28
N ALA A 44 -0.95 -0.11 -18.22
CA ALA A 44 0.36 -0.65 -17.87
C ALA A 44 1.47 -0.23 -18.85
N GLU A 45 1.19 -0.26 -20.16
CA GLU A 45 2.15 0.19 -21.18
C GLU A 45 2.43 1.69 -21.07
N ARG A 46 1.39 2.51 -20.85
CA ARG A 46 1.52 3.97 -20.68
C ARG A 46 2.36 4.34 -19.46
N LEU A 47 2.21 3.61 -18.37
CA LEU A 47 2.95 3.82 -17.12
C LEU A 47 4.45 3.53 -17.27
N VAL A 48 4.84 2.62 -18.16
CA VAL A 48 6.25 2.20 -18.33
C VAL A 48 6.93 2.97 -19.47
N TRP A 49 6.22 3.86 -20.17
CA TRP A 49 6.82 4.66 -21.22
C TRP A 49 8.03 5.48 -20.70
N PRO A 50 9.14 5.51 -21.47
CA PRO A 50 10.34 6.18 -21.04
C PRO A 50 10.14 7.71 -20.99
N GLU A 51 9.34 8.25 -21.91
CA GLU A 51 9.01 9.67 -21.94
C GLU A 51 7.88 10.02 -20.96
N ALA A 52 8.06 11.15 -20.28
CA ALA A 52 7.02 11.84 -19.53
C ALA A 52 5.92 12.31 -20.49
N ARG A 53 4.70 11.83 -20.29
CA ARG A 53 3.53 12.18 -21.10
C ARG A 53 2.33 12.49 -20.21
N LEU A 54 1.83 13.72 -20.34
CA LEU A 54 0.60 14.15 -19.69
C LEU A 54 -0.57 13.28 -20.14
N MET A 55 -1.26 12.67 -19.17
CA MET A 55 -2.45 11.88 -19.39
C MET A 55 -3.57 12.29 -18.45
N ARG A 56 -4.80 12.20 -18.96
CA ARG A 56 -5.98 12.33 -18.13
C ARG A 56 -6.36 10.96 -17.60
N VAL A 57 -6.49 10.85 -16.28
CA VAL A 57 -6.94 9.64 -15.59
C VAL A 57 -8.23 9.98 -14.87
N GLU A 58 -9.27 9.21 -15.12
CA GLU A 58 -10.52 9.34 -14.36
C GLU A 58 -10.28 8.89 -12.92
N SER A 59 -10.86 9.60 -11.95
CA SER A 59 -10.63 9.30 -10.53
C SER A 59 -11.01 7.86 -10.15
N THR A 60 -11.99 7.28 -10.84
CA THR A 60 -12.41 5.88 -10.68
C THR A 60 -11.32 4.92 -11.15
N THR A 61 -10.75 5.14 -12.34
CA THR A 61 -9.65 4.34 -12.88
C THR A 61 -8.43 4.35 -11.97
N TYR A 62 -8.10 5.50 -11.39
CA TYR A 62 -7.02 5.60 -10.40
C TYR A 62 -7.30 4.74 -9.16
N GLN A 63 -8.50 4.83 -8.60
CA GLN A 63 -8.90 4.07 -7.41
C GLN A 63 -8.92 2.56 -7.68
N GLU A 64 -9.41 2.15 -8.83
CA GLU A 64 -9.43 0.75 -9.26
C GLU A 64 -8.02 0.20 -9.44
N ALA A 65 -7.13 0.95 -10.11
CA ALA A 65 -5.73 0.55 -10.28
C ALA A 65 -5.00 0.38 -8.93
N ALA A 66 -5.18 1.33 -8.00
CA ALA A 66 -4.61 1.22 -6.65
C ALA A 66 -5.17 0.02 -5.87
N THR A 67 -6.47 -0.22 -5.96
CA THR A 67 -7.14 -1.38 -5.32
C THR A 67 -6.61 -2.69 -5.90
N TYR A 68 -6.48 -2.77 -7.22
CA TYR A 68 -5.97 -3.93 -7.91
C TYR A 68 -4.53 -4.24 -7.49
N LEU A 69 -3.67 -3.22 -7.42
CA LEU A 69 -2.30 -3.37 -6.93
C LEU A 69 -2.26 -3.90 -5.49
N LEU A 70 -3.11 -3.38 -4.60
CA LEU A 70 -3.22 -3.86 -3.22
C LEU A 70 -3.68 -5.33 -3.14
N TYR A 71 -4.59 -5.74 -4.02
CA TYR A 71 -4.97 -7.14 -4.16
C TYR A 71 -3.80 -8.01 -4.64
N LYS A 72 -3.06 -7.56 -5.66
CA LYS A 72 -1.92 -8.31 -6.22
C LYS A 72 -0.76 -8.49 -5.24
N VAL A 73 -0.55 -7.54 -4.33
CA VAL A 73 0.44 -7.68 -3.26
C VAL A 73 -0.10 -8.43 -2.04
N GLY A 74 -1.35 -8.89 -2.07
CA GLY A 74 -1.98 -9.67 -1.00
C GLY A 74 -2.41 -8.84 0.21
N TYR A 75 -2.50 -7.51 0.08
CA TYR A 75 -2.97 -6.63 1.16
C TYR A 75 -4.49 -6.70 1.34
N VAL A 76 -5.24 -6.88 0.24
CA VAL A 76 -6.71 -7.06 0.26
C VAL A 76 -7.06 -8.43 -0.30
N ALA A 77 -8.07 -9.09 0.29
CA ALA A 77 -8.51 -10.43 -0.11
C ALA A 77 -9.24 -10.47 -1.46
N THR A 78 -9.93 -9.39 -1.85
CA THR A 78 -10.66 -9.27 -3.12
C THR A 78 -10.50 -7.88 -3.72
N PRO A 79 -10.44 -7.75 -5.06
CA PRO A 79 -10.40 -6.46 -5.75
C PRO A 79 -11.81 -5.86 -5.82
N THR A 80 -12.45 -5.68 -4.67
CA THR A 80 -13.72 -4.95 -4.59
C THR A 80 -13.34 -3.48 -4.48
N VAL A 81 -13.82 -2.65 -5.43
CA VAL A 81 -13.58 -1.19 -5.49
C VAL A 81 -13.51 -0.64 -4.07
N LEU A 82 -12.34 -0.14 -3.66
CA LEU A 82 -12.19 0.49 -2.35
C LEU A 82 -13.33 1.51 -2.19
N PRO A 83 -14.06 1.51 -1.06
CA PRO A 83 -15.06 2.54 -0.84
C PRO A 83 -14.41 3.91 -1.10
N PRO A 84 -15.15 4.85 -1.73
CA PRO A 84 -14.61 6.11 -2.18
C PRO A 84 -13.80 6.72 -1.04
N VAL A 85 -12.62 7.26 -1.36
CA VAL A 85 -11.72 7.91 -0.40
C VAL A 85 -12.51 9.03 0.28
N ALA A 86 -13.20 8.68 1.36
CA ALA A 86 -13.73 9.60 2.32
C ALA A 86 -12.50 10.09 3.07
N GLY A 87 -12.10 11.33 2.81
CA GLY A 87 -11.44 12.12 3.82
C GLY A 87 -12.39 12.26 5.01
N SER A 88 -12.51 11.22 5.83
CA SER A 88 -13.01 11.28 7.18
C SER A 88 -12.73 9.96 7.89
N ILE A 89 -11.84 10.07 8.87
CA ILE A 89 -11.79 9.22 10.06
C ILE A 89 -11.20 7.84 9.78
N ILE A 90 -9.95 7.67 10.21
CA ILE A 90 -9.49 6.52 11.00
C ILE A 90 -10.65 5.54 11.24
N ASP A 91 -10.77 4.50 10.41
CA ASP A 91 -11.73 3.44 10.69
C ASP A 91 -11.24 2.66 11.92
N THR A 92 -11.58 3.22 13.08
CA THR A 92 -11.35 2.65 14.40
C THR A 92 -12.21 1.40 14.59
N ARG A 93 -13.15 1.07 13.69
CA ARG A 93 -13.91 -0.19 13.70
C ARG A 93 -13.16 -1.32 13.02
N ALA A 94 -12.44 -1.09 11.92
CA ALA A 94 -11.51 -2.08 11.36
C ALA A 94 -10.32 -2.38 12.32
N ILE A 95 -9.91 -1.38 13.11
CA ILE A 95 -8.95 -1.59 14.20
C ILE A 95 -9.60 -2.30 15.42
N ARG A 96 -10.92 -2.19 15.63
CA ARG A 96 -11.60 -2.85 16.78
C ARG A 96 -11.76 -4.36 16.63
N SER A 97 -11.84 -4.92 15.42
CA SER A 97 -11.79 -6.38 15.25
C SER A 97 -10.36 -6.92 15.28
N ALA A 98 -9.36 -6.06 15.02
CA ALA A 98 -7.96 -6.29 15.34
C ALA A 98 -7.57 -5.76 16.74
N GLY A 99 -8.54 -5.65 17.65
CA GLY A 99 -8.38 -5.38 19.08
C GLY A 99 -7.69 -6.54 19.82
N SER A 100 -6.60 -7.05 19.27
CA SER A 100 -5.64 -7.82 20.02
C SER A 100 -4.87 -6.83 20.89
N SER A 101 -5.29 -6.79 22.16
CA SER A 101 -4.59 -6.28 23.35
C SER A 101 -3.18 -5.70 23.08
N PRO A 102 -2.87 -4.46 23.51
CA PRO A 102 -1.55 -3.82 23.31
C PRO A 102 -0.36 -4.65 23.85
N ALA A 103 -0.62 -5.68 24.66
CA ALA A 103 0.37 -6.66 25.07
C ALA A 103 0.83 -7.62 23.94
N ARG A 104 0.00 -7.92 22.93
CA ARG A 104 0.34 -8.86 21.84
C ARG A 104 1.21 -8.23 20.76
N SER A 105 0.96 -6.98 20.37
CA SER A 105 1.80 -6.30 19.38
C SER A 105 3.22 -6.11 19.88
N ALA A 106 3.41 -5.65 21.13
CA ALA A 106 4.73 -5.54 21.74
C ALA A 106 5.47 -6.90 21.81
N ARG A 107 4.74 -7.99 22.09
CA ARG A 107 5.32 -9.35 22.14
C ARG A 107 5.74 -9.86 20.76
N CYS A 108 4.95 -9.61 19.71
CA CYS A 108 5.29 -9.99 18.33
C CYS A 108 6.54 -9.25 17.82
N TRP A 109 6.64 -7.96 18.10
CA TRP A 109 7.78 -7.13 17.70
C TRP A 109 9.04 -7.53 18.46
N TRP A 110 8.93 -7.75 19.79
CA TRP A 110 10.03 -8.24 20.61
C TRP A 110 10.55 -9.61 20.15
N ASN A 111 9.66 -10.58 19.95
CA ASN A 111 10.03 -11.94 19.55
C ASN A 111 10.57 -12.01 18.11
N GLY A 112 10.07 -11.18 17.21
CA GLY A 112 10.62 -11.05 15.86
C GLY A 112 12.03 -10.48 15.88
N TRP A 113 12.26 -9.45 16.70
CA TRP A 113 13.56 -8.80 16.81
C TRP A 113 14.62 -9.68 17.48
N THR A 114 14.27 -10.42 18.54
CA THR A 114 15.23 -11.36 19.17
C THR A 114 15.63 -12.52 18.26
N ARG A 115 14.76 -12.92 17.33
CA ARG A 115 15.09 -13.92 16.31
C ARG A 115 15.99 -13.36 15.20
N LEU A 116 15.75 -12.12 14.78
CA LEU A 116 16.51 -11.47 13.71
C LEU A 116 17.89 -10.95 14.19
N CYS A 117 18.00 -10.57 15.46
CA CYS A 117 19.18 -9.91 16.03
C CYS A 117 19.59 -10.50 17.40
N PRO A 118 20.16 -11.71 17.45
CA PRO A 118 20.63 -12.30 18.71
C PRO A 118 21.76 -11.47 19.32
N GLY A 119 21.65 -11.15 20.61
CA GLY A 119 22.72 -10.48 21.39
C GLY A 119 22.77 -8.95 21.32
N ARG A 120 21.94 -8.29 20.50
CA ARG A 120 21.82 -6.83 20.56
C ARG A 120 20.84 -6.41 21.67
N ARG A 121 20.96 -5.17 22.16
CA ARG A 121 19.91 -4.54 22.99
C ARG A 121 18.84 -3.88 22.12
N PRO A 122 17.55 -4.08 22.39
CA PRO A 122 16.48 -3.45 21.62
C PRO A 122 16.48 -1.93 21.84
N PRO A 123 15.84 -1.16 20.94
CA PRO A 123 15.71 0.28 21.08
C PRO A 123 15.09 0.66 22.43
N ALA A 124 15.60 1.70 23.09
CA ALA A 124 15.17 2.11 24.44
C ALA A 124 13.65 2.39 24.57
N ALA A 125 12.98 2.64 23.44
CA ALA A 125 11.52 2.83 23.38
C ALA A 125 10.72 1.52 23.56
N TRP A 126 11.36 0.35 23.56
CA TRP A 126 10.68 -0.95 23.66
C TRP A 126 10.74 -1.45 25.10
N THR A 127 9.65 -1.27 25.84
CA THR A 127 9.49 -1.87 27.17
C THR A 127 9.16 -3.35 27.03
N ARG A 128 9.86 -4.20 27.78
CA ARG A 128 9.57 -5.64 27.83
C ARG A 128 8.12 -5.80 28.32
N PRO A 129 7.23 -6.47 27.56
CA PRO A 129 5.87 -6.69 28.02
C PRO A 129 5.93 -7.53 29.31
N ARG A 130 5.40 -6.98 30.42
CA ARG A 130 5.26 -7.73 31.67
C ARG A 130 4.30 -8.90 31.43
N SER A 131 4.66 -10.05 32.00
CA SER A 131 4.01 -11.35 31.81
C SER A 131 2.54 -11.30 32.15
#